data_AF-A0AAV2GFU8-F1
#
_entry.id   AF-A0AAV2GFU8-F1
#
_cell.length_a   1.000
_cell.length_b   1.000
_cell.length_c   1.000
_cell.angle_alpha   90.00
_cell.angle_beta   90.00
_cell.angle_gamma   90.00
#
_symmetry.space_group_name_H-M   'P 1'
#
loop_
_entity.id
_entity.type
_entity.pdbx_description
1 polymer ?
#
loop_
_entity_poly.entity_id
_entity_poly.type
_entity_poly.pdbx_seq_one_letter_code
_entity_poly.pdbx_strand_id
1 'polypeptide(L)'
;MRTGNTRKRLRSERSICSCKSPRHASLRPFDFYELDVWTEIAKFLDGKSLVKLAVTCRWFHGVIMQDSVWKLACLSHLQVPAPDRVEFKWIQLYASATNGSHSYSFHEKEKHLDWMRVGAFFLDSPSVILTQRLTLPLKIMKREQLRTMLGSNGACLLSGLKTGIWMADLHLVRCPICKLDTCVGKMQTLDARHIELFLSEEYQNCIWVYEHIGSHIVKGEAAKAASAAMLDLKHISDHPTADVFNLKLWAGRPDDFQPKAMITFHALAVSTNLQANQAGLLSKFYVMRDGTGGEIVSIRVSQQLL
;
A
#
# COMPACT_ATOMS: atom_id res chain seq x y z
N MET A 1 77.44 -32.64 44.28
CA MET A 1 76.55 -31.63 44.90
C MET A 1 75.23 -31.59 44.15
N ARG A 2 74.13 -31.36 44.89
CA ARG A 2 72.70 -31.23 44.47
C ARG A 2 71.84 -32.51 44.55
N THR A 3 71.55 -32.86 45.80
CA THR A 3 70.21 -32.97 46.42
C THR A 3 69.00 -33.12 45.50
N GLY A 4 68.21 -34.16 45.75
CA GLY A 4 66.92 -34.40 45.14
C GLY A 4 65.79 -33.49 45.63
N ASN A 5 64.64 -33.59 44.96
CA ASN A 5 63.36 -33.33 45.59
C ASN A 5 62.22 -34.04 44.82
N THR A 6 61.57 -34.97 45.51
CA THR A 6 60.31 -35.62 45.15
C THR A 6 59.19 -34.59 45.04
N ARG A 7 58.57 -34.44 43.85
CA ARG A 7 57.31 -33.70 43.68
C ARG A 7 56.11 -34.63 43.84
N LYS A 8 55.30 -34.29 44.84
CA LYS A 8 54.00 -34.87 45.18
C LYS A 8 53.05 -34.89 43.99
N ARG A 9 52.38 -36.03 43.74
CA ARG A 9 51.19 -36.13 42.88
C ARG A 9 50.05 -35.34 43.52
N LEU A 10 49.65 -34.23 42.90
CA LEU A 10 48.38 -33.57 43.18
C LEU A 10 47.26 -34.42 42.56
N ARG A 11 46.27 -34.77 43.38
CA ARG A 11 45.02 -35.41 42.95
C ARG A 11 44.32 -34.46 41.97
N SER A 12 44.14 -34.90 40.74
CA SER A 12 43.24 -34.25 39.77
C SER A 12 41.85 -34.17 40.38
N GLU A 13 41.32 -32.95 40.46
CA GLU A 13 39.92 -32.69 40.72
C GLU A 13 39.06 -33.43 39.69
N ARG A 14 37.92 -33.97 40.15
CA ARG A 14 36.95 -34.65 39.30
C ARG A 14 36.43 -33.65 38.27
N SER A 15 36.70 -33.88 36.99
CA SER A 15 36.09 -33.10 35.92
C SER A 15 34.57 -33.32 35.96
N ILE A 16 33.83 -32.23 35.93
CA ILE A 16 32.39 -32.19 35.83
C ILE A 16 31.94 -33.05 34.65
N CYS A 17 30.96 -33.91 34.93
CA CYS A 17 30.39 -34.88 34.00
C CYS A 17 29.98 -34.19 32.69
N SER A 18 30.68 -34.52 31.59
CA SER A 18 30.25 -34.16 30.25
C SER A 18 28.91 -34.81 29.97
N CYS A 19 27.84 -34.02 29.95
CA CYS A 19 26.54 -34.45 29.46
C CYS A 19 26.72 -35.05 28.05
N LYS A 20 26.57 -36.38 27.94
CA LYS A 20 26.41 -37.01 26.63
C LYS A 20 25.06 -36.51 26.10
N SER A 21 25.09 -35.57 25.15
CA SER A 21 23.91 -35.24 24.37
C SER A 21 23.36 -36.54 23.77
N PRO A 22 22.03 -36.77 23.78
CA PRO A 22 21.45 -37.90 23.10
C PRO A 22 21.91 -37.86 21.64
N ARG A 23 22.49 -38.96 21.16
CA ARG A 23 22.79 -39.11 19.73
C ARG A 23 21.46 -38.92 19.01
N HIS A 24 21.41 -37.97 18.08
CA HIS A 24 20.27 -37.74 17.21
C HIS A 24 19.77 -39.09 16.68
N ALA A 25 18.65 -39.56 17.21
CA ALA A 25 17.81 -40.45 16.45
C ALA A 25 17.46 -39.66 15.18
N SER A 26 17.75 -40.26 14.03
CA SER A 26 17.30 -39.79 12.72
C SER A 26 15.81 -39.46 12.82
N LEU A 27 15.49 -38.17 13.04
CA LEU A 27 14.16 -37.65 12.78
C LEU A 27 13.93 -37.94 11.30
N ARG A 28 12.90 -38.74 10.99
CA ARG A 28 12.50 -38.96 9.61
C ARG A 28 12.41 -37.58 8.94
N PRO A 29 12.98 -37.39 7.75
CA PRO A 29 12.68 -36.19 6.98
C PRO A 29 11.16 -36.11 6.87
N PHE A 30 10.58 -34.96 7.18
CA PHE A 30 9.15 -34.73 6.99
C PHE A 30 8.72 -35.26 5.62
N ASP A 31 7.76 -36.18 5.60
CA ASP A 31 7.37 -36.93 4.40
C ASP A 31 6.77 -35.97 3.35
N PHE A 32 6.80 -36.36 2.07
CA PHE A 32 6.22 -35.54 0.99
C PHE A 32 4.73 -35.18 1.20
N TYR A 33 3.97 -36.03 1.90
CA TYR A 33 2.57 -35.73 2.27
C TYR A 33 2.46 -34.61 3.33
N GLU A 34 3.49 -34.41 4.15
CA GLU A 34 3.54 -33.30 5.13
C GLU A 34 3.91 -31.98 4.45
N LEU A 35 4.61 -32.02 3.31
CA LEU A 35 4.93 -30.81 2.53
C LEU A 35 3.65 -30.07 2.12
N ASP A 36 2.65 -30.80 1.63
CA ASP A 36 1.38 -30.19 1.23
C ASP A 36 0.65 -29.60 2.43
N VAL A 37 0.60 -30.31 3.57
CA VAL A 37 -0.03 -29.81 4.80
C VAL A 37 0.64 -28.54 5.32
N TRP A 38 1.98 -28.52 5.38
CA TRP A 38 2.72 -27.35 5.85
C TRP A 38 2.67 -26.19 4.87
N THR A 39 2.60 -26.47 3.56
CA THR A 39 2.34 -25.44 2.54
C THR A 39 0.96 -24.83 2.76
N GLU A 40 -0.06 -25.64 3.05
CA GLU A 40 -1.40 -25.14 3.40
C GLU A 40 -1.41 -24.32 4.69
N ILE A 41 -0.77 -24.79 5.76
CA ILE A 41 -0.67 -24.04 7.03
C ILE A 41 0.06 -22.71 6.81
N ALA A 42 1.15 -22.70 6.04
CA ALA A 42 1.95 -21.51 5.80
C ALA A 42 1.15 -20.39 5.12
N LYS A 43 0.19 -20.72 4.25
CA LYS A 43 -0.65 -19.73 3.57
C LYS A 43 -1.49 -18.86 4.52
N PHE A 44 -1.67 -19.29 5.77
CA PHE A 44 -2.42 -18.55 6.81
C PHE A 44 -1.52 -17.80 7.79
N LEU A 45 -0.20 -17.88 7.64
CA LEU A 45 0.74 -17.17 8.50
C LEU A 45 1.02 -15.77 7.95
N ASP A 46 1.19 -14.80 8.85
CA ASP A 46 1.68 -13.47 8.47
C ASP A 46 3.15 -13.54 8.03
N GLY A 47 3.62 -12.53 7.27
CA GLY A 47 4.99 -12.50 6.75
C GLY A 47 6.09 -12.59 7.82
N LYS A 48 5.89 -12.05 9.04
CA LYS A 48 6.89 -12.17 10.11
C LYS A 48 6.96 -13.61 10.61
N SER A 49 5.81 -14.26 10.76
CA SER A 49 5.69 -15.66 11.17
C SER A 49 6.27 -16.59 10.11
N LEU A 50 6.04 -16.32 8.83
CA LEU A 50 6.66 -17.05 7.70
C LEU A 50 8.18 -16.97 7.72
N VAL A 51 8.75 -15.78 7.86
CA VAL A 51 10.22 -15.60 7.92
C VAL A 51 10.81 -16.33 9.14
N LYS A 52 10.16 -16.23 10.31
CA LYS A 52 10.58 -16.97 11.51
C LYS A 52 10.55 -18.49 11.30
N LEU A 53 9.55 -19.02 10.62
CA LEU A 53 9.46 -20.45 10.32
C LEU A 53 10.55 -20.88 9.34
N ALA A 54 10.80 -20.09 8.28
CA ALA A 54 11.80 -20.38 7.27
C ALA A 54 13.22 -20.53 7.84
N VAL A 55 13.56 -19.78 8.90
CA VAL A 55 14.89 -19.84 9.52
C VAL A 55 15.08 -21.02 10.49
N THR A 56 14.03 -21.80 10.78
CA THR A 56 14.13 -22.93 11.72
C THR A 56 14.89 -24.12 11.15
N CYS A 57 14.71 -24.45 9.86
CA CYS A 57 15.44 -25.51 9.18
C CYS A 57 15.37 -25.36 7.65
N ARG A 58 16.27 -26.04 6.92
CA ARG A 58 16.31 -26.02 5.45
C ARG A 58 15.02 -26.51 4.78
N TRP A 59 14.32 -27.44 5.43
CA TRP A 59 13.07 -27.98 4.92
C TRP A 59 11.97 -26.92 4.93
N PHE A 60 11.74 -26.26 6.08
CA PHE A 60 10.79 -25.15 6.17
C PHE A 60 11.17 -23.99 5.25
N HIS A 61 12.46 -23.67 5.11
CA HIS A 61 12.89 -22.69 4.12
C HIS A 61 12.38 -23.03 2.70
N GLY A 62 12.50 -24.30 2.28
CA GLY A 62 11.96 -24.76 0.99
C GLY A 62 10.44 -24.58 0.87
N VAL A 63 9.69 -24.91 1.92
CA VAL A 63 8.22 -24.74 1.97
C VAL A 63 7.83 -23.27 1.87
N ILE A 64 8.42 -22.42 2.71
CA ILE A 64 8.07 -21.00 2.80
C ILE A 64 8.46 -20.22 1.55
N MET A 65 9.53 -20.61 0.85
CA MET A 65 9.96 -19.93 -0.38
C MET A 65 9.14 -20.30 -1.62
N GLN A 66 8.11 -21.15 -1.48
CA GLN A 66 7.13 -21.37 -2.54
C GLN A 66 6.32 -20.10 -2.80
N ASP A 67 6.18 -19.74 -4.07
CA ASP A 67 5.53 -18.50 -4.50
C ASP A 67 4.03 -18.46 -4.14
N SER A 68 3.37 -19.62 -4.10
CA SER A 68 1.96 -19.76 -3.69
C SER A 68 1.70 -19.37 -2.23
N VAL A 69 2.66 -19.59 -1.33
CA VAL A 69 2.59 -19.17 0.08
C VAL A 69 2.58 -17.65 0.16
N TRP A 70 3.52 -17.00 -0.51
CA TRP A 70 3.60 -15.54 -0.54
C TRP A 70 2.45 -14.89 -1.30
N LYS A 71 1.92 -15.55 -2.34
CA LYS A 71 0.69 -15.11 -3.03
C LYS A 71 -0.45 -14.97 -2.03
N LEU A 72 -0.74 -16.03 -1.29
CA LEU A 72 -1.85 -16.01 -0.34
C LEU A 72 -1.60 -15.11 0.86
N ALA A 73 -0.38 -15.07 1.39
CA ALA A 73 -0.01 -14.12 2.44
C ALA A 73 -0.20 -12.67 1.96
N CYS A 74 0.19 -12.34 0.72
CA CYS A 74 0.03 -11.00 0.15
C CYS A 74 -1.44 -10.64 -0.05
N LEU A 75 -2.21 -11.49 -0.72
CA LEU A 75 -3.63 -11.26 -0.98
C LEU A 75 -4.45 -11.16 0.31
N SER A 76 -4.16 -12.01 1.30
CA SER A 76 -4.81 -11.96 2.61
C SER A 76 -4.43 -10.72 3.40
N HIS A 77 -3.16 -10.30 3.35
CA HIS A 77 -2.71 -9.08 4.03
C HIS A 77 -3.35 -7.83 3.44
N LEU A 78 -3.43 -7.77 2.11
CA LEU A 78 -3.98 -6.64 1.36
C LEU A 78 -5.51 -6.66 1.25
N GLN A 79 -6.15 -7.81 1.52
CA GLN A 79 -7.59 -8.02 1.40
C GLN A 79 -8.11 -7.72 -0.02
N VAL A 80 -7.44 -8.27 -1.03
CA VAL A 80 -7.77 -8.07 -2.46
C VAL A 80 -7.85 -9.40 -3.20
N PRO A 81 -8.62 -9.48 -4.31
CA PRO A 81 -8.66 -10.67 -5.14
C PRO A 81 -7.32 -10.92 -5.85
N ALA A 82 -7.12 -12.16 -6.29
CA ALA A 82 -5.95 -12.53 -7.08
C ALA A 82 -6.03 -11.91 -8.49
N PRO A 83 -4.99 -11.20 -8.96
CA PRO A 83 -4.88 -10.82 -10.37
C PRO A 83 -4.63 -12.05 -11.25
N ASP A 84 -4.99 -11.93 -12.53
CA ASP A 84 -4.74 -12.96 -13.54
C ASP A 84 -3.24 -13.24 -13.71
N ARG A 85 -2.43 -12.17 -13.70
CA ARG A 85 -0.99 -12.22 -13.87
C ARG A 85 -0.30 -11.16 -13.03
N VAL A 86 0.89 -11.50 -12.56
CA VAL A 86 1.89 -10.58 -12.03
C VAL A 86 3.22 -10.82 -12.74
N GLU A 87 4.02 -9.78 -12.89
CA GLU A 87 5.34 -9.81 -13.52
C GLU A 87 6.44 -10.21 -12.53
N PHE A 88 6.22 -9.97 -11.23
CA PHE A 88 7.19 -10.20 -10.16
C PHE A 88 6.78 -11.37 -9.25
N LYS A 89 7.76 -11.93 -8.52
CA LYS A 89 7.48 -12.96 -7.51
C LYS A 89 6.67 -12.38 -6.36
N TRP A 90 5.77 -13.16 -5.79
CA TRP A 90 4.88 -12.69 -4.72
C TRP A 90 5.62 -12.30 -3.45
N ILE A 91 6.77 -12.94 -3.15
CA ILE A 91 7.62 -12.52 -2.03
C ILE A 91 8.15 -11.10 -2.21
N GLN A 92 8.47 -10.69 -3.44
CA GLN A 92 8.96 -9.35 -3.75
C GLN A 92 7.83 -8.33 -3.62
N LEU A 93 6.64 -8.67 -4.12
CA LEU A 93 5.43 -7.84 -4.00
C LEU A 93 5.01 -7.66 -2.54
N TYR A 94 5.03 -8.74 -1.74
CA TYR A 94 4.76 -8.68 -0.31
C TYR A 94 5.78 -7.76 0.40
N ALA A 95 7.07 -7.92 0.09
CA ALA A 95 8.11 -7.11 0.69
C ALA A 95 7.97 -5.62 0.33
N SER A 96 7.73 -5.29 -0.95
CA SER A 96 7.58 -3.88 -1.38
C SER A 96 6.31 -3.23 -0.79
N ALA A 97 5.24 -4.00 -0.63
CA ALA A 97 4.02 -3.55 0.03
C ALA A 97 4.18 -3.22 1.52
N THR A 98 5.21 -3.77 2.17
CA THR A 98 5.38 -3.70 3.64
C THR A 98 6.65 -2.98 4.09
N ASN A 99 7.66 -2.81 3.23
CA ASN A 99 8.95 -2.20 3.58
C ASN A 99 9.00 -0.66 3.51
N GLY A 100 7.89 -0.02 3.12
CA GLY A 100 7.79 1.44 3.01
C GLY A 100 8.28 2.04 1.67
N SER A 101 8.72 1.23 0.69
CA SER A 101 9.09 1.70 -0.66
C SER A 101 7.95 2.39 -1.41
N HIS A 102 6.72 2.06 -1.03
CA HIS A 102 5.50 2.69 -1.49
C HIS A 102 5.19 4.01 -0.78
N SER A 103 5.89 4.43 0.27
CA SER A 103 5.56 5.67 0.96
C SER A 103 5.88 6.90 0.09
N TYR A 104 5.08 7.96 0.15
CA TYR A 104 5.44 9.27 -0.41
C TYR A 104 6.78 9.77 0.13
N SER A 105 7.05 9.52 1.41
CA SER A 105 8.31 9.89 2.06
C SER A 105 9.52 9.12 1.51
N PHE A 106 9.34 8.07 0.71
CA PHE A 106 10.46 7.42 0.03
C PHE A 106 11.15 8.37 -0.95
N HIS A 107 10.38 9.18 -1.70
CA HIS A 107 10.91 10.13 -2.68
C HIS A 107 10.90 11.60 -2.22
N GLU A 108 10.02 11.96 -1.28
CA GLU A 108 9.75 13.37 -0.96
C GLU A 108 9.77 13.66 0.56
N LYS A 109 10.82 13.19 1.26
CA LYS A 109 10.99 13.36 2.73
C LYS A 109 10.80 14.80 3.20
N GLU A 110 11.35 15.77 2.46
CA GLU A 110 11.34 17.17 2.87
C GLU A 110 9.94 17.80 2.84
N LYS A 111 9.02 17.30 2.01
CA LYS A 111 7.66 17.86 1.91
C LYS A 111 6.67 17.14 2.81
N HIS A 112 6.98 15.91 3.20
CA HIS A 112 6.10 15.06 3.98
C HIS A 112 5.97 15.55 5.42
N LEU A 113 4.74 15.64 5.92
CA LEU A 113 4.43 15.94 7.32
C LEU A 113 3.89 14.70 8.03
N ASP A 114 2.87 14.07 7.45
CA ASP A 114 2.20 12.91 8.05
C ASP A 114 1.49 12.08 6.97
N TRP A 115 1.03 10.88 7.31
CA TRP A 115 0.34 9.99 6.39
C TRP A 115 -0.61 9.02 7.07
N MET A 116 -1.51 8.46 6.26
CA MET A 116 -2.41 7.38 6.62
C MET A 116 -2.45 6.36 5.49
N ARG A 117 -2.22 5.07 5.80
CA ARG A 117 -2.52 3.97 4.87
C ARG A 117 -4.03 3.92 4.66
N VAL A 118 -4.49 4.06 3.42
CA VAL A 118 -5.89 3.84 3.08
C VAL A 118 -6.16 2.33 2.94
N GLY A 119 -5.30 1.64 2.18
CA GLY A 119 -5.38 0.18 2.00
C GLY A 119 -4.96 -0.23 0.60
N ALA A 120 -5.43 -1.39 0.15
CA ALA A 120 -5.28 -1.86 -1.21
C ALA A 120 -6.64 -2.18 -1.83
N PHE A 121 -6.74 -2.00 -3.13
CA PHE A 121 -7.94 -2.27 -3.93
C PHE A 121 -7.53 -2.82 -5.28
N PHE A 122 -8.50 -3.36 -6.01
CA PHE A 122 -8.29 -4.04 -7.28
C PHE A 122 -8.99 -3.31 -8.41
N LEU A 123 -8.23 -2.98 -9.46
CA LEU A 123 -8.75 -2.48 -10.71
C LEU A 123 -8.83 -3.62 -11.72
N ASP A 124 -10.05 -4.04 -12.01
CA ASP A 124 -10.40 -5.08 -12.98
C ASP A 124 -10.49 -4.50 -14.41
N SER A 125 -10.81 -3.22 -14.56
CA SER A 125 -10.81 -2.55 -15.86
C SER A 125 -9.66 -1.57 -16.03
N PRO A 126 -9.17 -1.36 -17.27
CA PRO A 126 -8.14 -0.35 -17.56
C PRO A 126 -8.73 1.07 -17.55
N SER A 127 -9.81 1.30 -16.80
CA SER A 127 -10.57 2.54 -16.75
C SER A 127 -11.06 2.85 -15.34
N VAL A 128 -10.70 4.02 -14.83
CA VAL A 128 -11.09 4.46 -13.48
C VAL A 128 -11.81 5.81 -13.57
N ILE A 129 -12.81 6.01 -12.73
CA ILE A 129 -13.39 7.32 -12.49
C ILE A 129 -12.66 7.94 -11.31
N LEU A 130 -12.07 9.12 -11.53
CA LEU A 130 -11.59 9.99 -10.48
C LEU A 130 -12.64 11.05 -10.20
N THR A 131 -12.92 11.34 -8.94
CA THR A 131 -13.79 12.45 -8.56
C THR A 131 -13.35 13.06 -7.25
N GLN A 132 -13.41 14.38 -7.13
CA GLN A 132 -13.31 15.06 -5.84
C GLN A 132 -14.67 15.33 -5.18
N ARG A 133 -15.77 15.02 -5.87
CA ARG A 133 -17.14 15.22 -5.40
C ARG A 133 -17.80 13.88 -5.11
N LEU A 134 -17.87 13.52 -3.84
CA LEU A 134 -18.52 12.29 -3.35
C LEU A 134 -20.05 12.39 -3.31
N THR A 135 -20.62 13.56 -3.63
CA THR A 135 -22.07 13.78 -3.75
C THR A 135 -22.54 13.74 -5.21
N LEU A 136 -21.63 13.55 -6.16
CA LEU A 136 -21.95 13.55 -7.59
C LEU A 136 -22.70 12.26 -7.95
N PRO A 137 -23.84 12.31 -8.66
CA PRO A 137 -24.60 11.12 -9.03
C PRO A 137 -23.94 10.39 -10.22
N LEU A 138 -22.77 9.80 -9.98
CA LEU A 138 -21.95 9.16 -11.02
C LEU A 138 -22.69 8.02 -11.74
N LYS A 139 -23.59 7.30 -11.05
CA LYS A 139 -24.39 6.21 -11.63
C LYS A 139 -25.32 6.64 -12.76
N ILE A 140 -25.66 7.92 -12.85
CA ILE A 140 -26.62 8.46 -13.82
C ILE A 140 -25.90 9.04 -15.06
N MET A 141 -24.58 9.28 -14.97
CA MET A 141 -23.84 9.92 -16.05
C MET A 141 -23.43 8.95 -17.15
N LYS A 142 -23.59 9.39 -18.40
CA LYS A 142 -23.10 8.64 -19.57
C LYS A 142 -21.57 8.72 -19.63
N ARG A 143 -20.93 7.66 -20.15
CA ARG A 143 -19.47 7.56 -20.29
C ARG A 143 -18.85 8.75 -21.03
N GLU A 144 -19.51 9.23 -22.08
CA GLU A 144 -19.06 10.39 -22.86
C GLU A 144 -19.05 11.67 -22.02
N GLN A 145 -20.04 11.83 -21.13
CA GLN A 145 -20.11 12.96 -20.21
C GLN A 145 -18.95 12.89 -19.21
N LEU A 146 -18.58 11.71 -18.70
CA LEU A 146 -17.47 11.57 -17.74
C LEU A 146 -16.09 11.91 -18.32
N ARG A 147 -15.89 11.81 -19.65
CA ARG A 147 -14.60 12.10 -20.29
C ARG A 147 -14.27 13.59 -20.33
N THR A 148 -15.26 14.48 -20.27
CA THR A 148 -15.09 15.92 -20.48
C THR A 148 -15.19 16.76 -19.19
N MET A 149 -15.25 16.16 -18.00
CA MET A 149 -15.80 16.80 -16.79
C MET A 149 -14.78 17.26 -15.74
N LEU A 150 -13.47 17.11 -15.96
CA LEU A 150 -12.51 17.43 -14.91
C LEU A 150 -12.61 18.92 -14.53
N GLY A 151 -12.59 19.80 -15.53
CA GLY A 151 -12.60 21.25 -15.32
C GLY A 151 -13.95 21.84 -14.87
N SER A 152 -15.07 21.16 -15.14
CA SER A 152 -16.42 21.65 -14.78
C SER A 152 -16.95 21.08 -13.47
N ASN A 153 -16.69 19.79 -13.20
CA ASN A 153 -17.32 19.05 -12.11
C ASN A 153 -16.33 18.38 -11.15
N GLY A 154 -15.02 18.47 -11.43
CA GLY A 154 -13.99 17.84 -10.61
C GLY A 154 -14.02 16.31 -10.69
N ALA A 155 -14.46 15.76 -11.81
CA ALA A 155 -14.48 14.32 -12.08
C ALA A 155 -13.99 14.01 -13.49
N CYS A 156 -13.23 12.93 -13.66
CA CYS A 156 -12.80 12.46 -14.97
C CYS A 156 -12.83 10.93 -15.08
N LEU A 157 -13.06 10.47 -16.30
CA LEU A 157 -12.77 9.09 -16.68
C LEU A 157 -11.33 9.02 -17.23
N LEU A 158 -10.47 8.26 -16.55
CA LEU A 158 -9.17 7.89 -17.07
C LEU A 158 -9.21 6.50 -17.69
N SER A 159 -8.41 6.32 -18.73
CA SER A 159 -8.26 5.06 -19.46
C SER A 159 -6.79 4.72 -19.70
N GLY A 160 -6.50 3.45 -19.92
CA GLY A 160 -5.14 2.95 -20.10
C GLY A 160 -4.41 2.75 -18.79
N LEU A 161 -5.12 2.34 -17.73
CA LEU A 161 -4.52 1.94 -16.46
C LEU A 161 -4.07 0.49 -16.50
N LYS A 162 -2.98 0.19 -15.78
CA LYS A 162 -2.60 -1.19 -15.48
C LYS A 162 -3.62 -1.81 -14.54
N THR A 163 -4.24 -2.90 -14.96
CA THR A 163 -5.17 -3.69 -14.13
C THR A 163 -4.42 -4.47 -13.06
N GLY A 164 -5.05 -4.73 -11.92
CA GLY A 164 -4.46 -5.51 -10.84
C GLY A 164 -4.57 -4.82 -9.48
N ILE A 165 -3.60 -5.06 -8.61
CA ILE A 165 -3.59 -4.60 -7.23
C ILE A 165 -2.97 -3.20 -7.16
N TRP A 166 -3.71 -2.28 -6.55
CA TRP A 166 -3.28 -0.91 -6.28
C TRP A 166 -3.23 -0.66 -4.78
N MET A 167 -2.20 0.03 -4.33
CA MET A 167 -2.06 0.50 -2.96
C MET A 167 -2.34 1.99 -2.88
N ALA A 168 -3.09 2.40 -1.86
CA ALA A 168 -3.47 3.78 -1.64
C ALA A 168 -2.98 4.30 -0.28
N ASP A 169 -2.39 5.49 -0.33
CA ASP A 169 -1.93 6.24 0.82
C ASP A 169 -2.46 7.67 0.74
N LEU A 170 -2.76 8.24 1.91
CA LEU A 170 -3.10 9.63 2.04
C LEU A 170 -1.99 10.36 2.78
N HIS A 171 -1.49 11.44 2.19
CA HIS A 171 -0.37 12.20 2.71
C HIS A 171 -0.77 13.63 3.05
N LEU A 172 -0.32 14.09 4.21
CA LEU A 172 -0.29 15.51 4.56
C LEU A 172 1.10 16.04 4.19
N VAL A 173 1.14 17.06 3.34
CA VAL A 173 2.39 17.64 2.86
C VAL A 173 2.42 19.15 3.07
N ARG A 174 3.63 19.69 3.22
CA ARG A 174 3.89 21.12 3.38
C ARG A 174 3.34 21.92 2.20
N CYS A 175 2.93 23.16 2.47
CA CYS A 175 2.56 24.11 1.43
C CYS A 175 3.71 24.25 0.41
N PRO A 176 3.47 24.05 -0.89
CA PRO A 176 4.53 24.13 -1.90
C PRO A 176 5.09 25.54 -2.07
N ILE A 177 4.35 26.57 -1.63
CA ILE A 177 4.73 27.98 -1.75
C ILE A 177 5.67 28.39 -0.61
N CYS A 178 5.21 28.32 0.65
CA CYS A 178 5.98 28.83 1.79
C CYS A 178 6.76 27.75 2.57
N LYS A 179 6.43 26.48 2.39
CA LYS A 179 7.08 25.31 3.02
C LYS A 179 7.08 25.31 4.57
N LEU A 180 6.30 26.18 5.22
CA LEU A 180 6.20 26.24 6.67
C LEU A 180 5.28 25.14 7.24
N ASP A 181 5.69 24.53 8.34
CA ASP A 181 4.95 23.47 9.05
C ASP A 181 3.63 23.94 9.66
N THR A 182 3.46 25.24 9.85
CA THR A 182 2.26 25.84 10.45
C THR A 182 1.34 26.49 9.41
N CYS A 183 1.68 26.41 8.12
CA CYS A 183 0.89 27.01 7.07
C CYS A 183 -0.49 26.36 6.96
N VAL A 184 -1.54 27.19 6.85
CA VAL A 184 -2.90 26.72 6.56
C VAL A 184 -3.01 26.11 5.15
N GLY A 185 -2.16 26.53 4.22
CA GLY A 185 -2.04 26.00 2.86
C GLY A 185 -1.32 24.64 2.76
N LYS A 186 -1.29 23.84 3.83
CA LYS A 186 -0.91 22.43 3.75
C LYS A 186 -1.78 21.74 2.71
N MET A 187 -1.20 20.74 2.06
CA MET A 187 -1.86 20.02 0.98
C MET A 187 -2.11 18.58 1.41
N GLN A 188 -3.29 18.07 1.05
CA GLN A 188 -3.62 16.66 1.18
C GLN A 188 -3.40 15.99 -0.18
N THR A 189 -2.69 14.87 -0.20
CA THR A 189 -2.35 14.16 -1.42
C THR A 189 -2.76 12.70 -1.29
N LEU A 190 -3.76 12.30 -2.07
CA LEU A 190 -4.12 10.89 -2.24
C LEU A 190 -3.24 10.32 -3.36
N ASP A 191 -2.41 9.34 -3.02
CA ASP A 191 -1.60 8.57 -3.97
C ASP A 191 -2.13 7.16 -4.06
N ALA A 192 -2.45 6.70 -5.27
CA ALA A 192 -2.75 5.31 -5.57
C ALA A 192 -1.76 4.79 -6.61
N ARG A 193 -1.12 3.65 -6.33
CA ARG A 193 -0.01 3.11 -7.11
C ARG A 193 -0.16 1.62 -7.33
N HIS A 194 0.08 1.15 -8.55
CA HIS A 194 0.10 -0.28 -8.85
C HIS A 194 1.20 -0.96 -8.04
N ILE A 195 0.94 -2.15 -7.46
CA ILE A 195 1.89 -2.80 -6.53
C ILE A 195 3.25 -3.13 -7.17
N GLU A 196 3.26 -3.40 -8.47
CA GLU A 196 4.48 -3.75 -9.21
C GLU A 196 5.38 -2.54 -9.46
N LEU A 197 4.83 -1.32 -9.39
CA LEU A 197 5.58 -0.07 -9.53
C LEU A 197 6.81 -0.04 -8.62
N PHE A 198 6.67 -0.51 -7.38
CA PHE A 198 7.71 -0.43 -6.36
C PHE A 198 8.93 -1.31 -6.64
N LEU A 199 8.81 -2.22 -7.61
CA LEU A 199 9.88 -3.12 -8.04
C LEU A 199 10.52 -2.69 -9.38
N SER A 200 9.97 -1.67 -10.05
CA SER A 200 10.62 -1.06 -11.23
C SER A 200 11.90 -0.34 -10.79
N GLU A 201 12.98 -0.60 -11.53
CA GLU A 201 14.28 0.07 -11.32
C GLU A 201 14.17 1.56 -11.58
N GLU A 202 13.41 1.98 -12.60
CA GLU A 202 13.18 3.37 -12.94
C GLU A 202 12.43 4.12 -11.83
N TYR A 203 11.44 3.48 -11.20
CA TYR A 203 10.77 4.05 -10.04
C TYR A 203 11.73 4.19 -8.86
N GLN A 204 12.48 3.14 -8.53
CA GLN A 204 13.46 3.16 -7.44
C GLN A 204 14.53 4.23 -7.63
N ASN A 205 14.93 4.47 -8.88
CA ASN A 205 15.90 5.50 -9.27
C ASN A 205 15.30 6.90 -9.45
N CYS A 206 14.03 7.12 -9.08
CA CYS A 206 13.33 8.39 -9.17
C CYS A 206 13.24 8.96 -10.61
N ILE A 207 13.24 8.10 -11.62
CA ILE A 207 13.21 8.51 -13.03
C ILE A 207 11.79 8.85 -13.47
N TRP A 208 10.79 8.14 -12.93
CA TRP A 208 9.40 8.36 -13.32
C TRP A 208 8.84 9.66 -12.73
N VAL A 209 8.14 10.42 -13.56
CA VAL A 209 7.61 11.74 -13.23
C VAL A 209 6.09 11.75 -13.36
N TYR A 210 5.44 12.48 -12.47
CA TYR A 210 4.01 12.74 -12.56
C TYR A 210 3.68 13.77 -13.64
N GLU A 211 2.79 13.39 -14.55
CA GLU A 211 2.19 14.25 -15.57
C GLU A 211 0.90 14.88 -15.03
N HIS A 212 0.77 16.20 -15.12
CA HIS A 212 -0.46 16.91 -14.76
C HIS A 212 -1.52 16.72 -15.84
N ILE A 213 -2.67 16.16 -15.47
CA ILE A 213 -3.78 15.89 -16.39
C ILE A 213 -4.94 16.89 -16.24
N GLY A 214 -4.92 17.70 -15.18
CA GLY A 214 -5.81 18.84 -15.05
C GLY A 214 -6.12 19.23 -13.60
N SER A 215 -6.93 20.26 -13.46
CA SER A 215 -7.25 20.88 -12.18
C SER A 215 -8.70 21.33 -12.10
N HIS A 216 -9.19 21.50 -10.88
CA HIS A 216 -10.54 21.97 -10.61
C HIS A 216 -10.56 22.76 -9.29
N ILE A 217 -11.30 23.87 -9.28
CA ILE A 217 -11.43 24.76 -8.12
C ILE A 217 -12.86 24.70 -7.60
N VAL A 218 -13.02 24.40 -6.31
CA VAL A 218 -14.28 24.57 -5.59
C VAL A 218 -14.18 25.88 -4.82
N LYS A 219 -15.08 26.83 -5.08
CA LYS A 219 -15.05 28.16 -4.45
C LYS A 219 -15.93 28.22 -3.20
N GLY A 220 -15.52 29.05 -2.24
CA GLY A 220 -16.32 29.50 -1.10
C GLY A 220 -16.90 28.36 -0.25
N GLU A 221 -18.12 28.57 0.26
CA GLU A 221 -18.79 27.67 1.21
C GLU A 221 -19.06 26.25 0.70
N ALA A 222 -18.87 26.00 -0.60
CA ALA A 222 -18.95 24.65 -1.16
C ALA A 222 -17.71 23.79 -0.84
N ALA A 223 -16.57 24.41 -0.48
CA ALA A 223 -15.32 23.74 -0.15
C ALA A 223 -15.29 23.27 1.33
N LYS A 224 -16.30 22.49 1.73
CA LYS A 224 -16.44 22.00 3.12
C LYS A 224 -15.53 20.81 3.44
N ALA A 225 -15.06 20.08 2.44
CA ALA A 225 -14.20 18.94 2.60
C ALA A 225 -13.20 18.80 1.45
N ALA A 226 -11.99 18.31 1.77
CA ALA A 226 -11.05 17.77 0.81
C ALA A 226 -11.35 16.29 0.64
N SER A 227 -12.00 15.96 -0.48
CA SER A 227 -12.41 14.59 -0.79
C SER A 227 -11.89 14.16 -2.14
N ALA A 228 -11.59 12.87 -2.29
CA ALA A 228 -11.23 12.24 -3.55
C ALA A 228 -11.69 10.78 -3.55
N ALA A 229 -12.13 10.28 -4.71
CA ALA A 229 -12.46 8.87 -4.92
C ALA A 229 -11.90 8.36 -6.24
N MET A 230 -11.60 7.07 -6.23
CA MET A 230 -11.19 6.28 -7.38
C MET A 230 -12.09 5.06 -7.46
N LEU A 231 -12.76 4.89 -8.59
CA LEU A 231 -13.81 3.90 -8.78
C LEU A 231 -13.51 3.13 -10.06
N ASP A 232 -13.37 1.81 -9.99
CA ASP A 232 -13.34 1.00 -11.19
C ASP A 232 -14.65 1.21 -11.96
N LEU A 233 -14.54 1.60 -13.24
CA LEU A 233 -15.70 1.88 -14.06
C LEU A 233 -16.62 0.66 -14.20
N LYS A 234 -16.07 -0.56 -14.24
CA LYS A 234 -16.83 -1.81 -14.37
C LYS A 234 -17.71 -2.07 -13.16
N HIS A 235 -17.26 -1.63 -11.98
CA HIS A 235 -17.88 -1.91 -10.69
C HIS A 235 -18.59 -0.72 -10.05
N ILE A 236 -18.80 0.37 -10.80
CA ILE A 236 -19.47 1.58 -10.27
C ILE A 236 -20.90 1.32 -9.79
N SER A 237 -21.58 0.35 -10.43
CA SER A 237 -22.96 -0.01 -10.12
C SER A 237 -23.07 -1.04 -9.00
N ASP A 238 -21.94 -1.65 -8.59
CA ASP A 238 -21.94 -2.70 -7.58
C ASP A 238 -22.36 -2.15 -6.23
N HIS A 239 -22.97 -3.00 -5.41
CA HIS A 239 -23.46 -2.61 -4.09
C HIS A 239 -22.34 -2.08 -3.20
N PRO A 240 -21.17 -2.74 -3.05
CA PRO A 240 -20.09 -2.23 -2.20
C PRO A 240 -19.60 -0.84 -2.62
N THR A 241 -19.50 -0.59 -3.93
CA THR A 241 -19.08 0.71 -4.47
C THR A 241 -20.10 1.82 -4.18
N ALA A 242 -21.38 1.49 -3.90
CA ALA A 242 -22.37 2.47 -3.48
C ALA A 242 -22.07 3.08 -2.11
N ASP A 243 -21.47 2.32 -1.19
CA ASP A 243 -21.17 2.77 0.17
C ASP A 243 -20.18 3.94 0.18
N VAL A 244 -19.30 4.01 -0.83
CA VAL A 244 -18.35 5.11 -1.04
C VAL A 244 -19.05 6.47 -1.09
N PHE A 245 -20.25 6.53 -1.68
CA PHE A 245 -21.03 7.77 -1.79
C PHE A 245 -21.91 8.04 -0.56
N ASN A 246 -22.10 7.05 0.32
CA ASN A 246 -22.87 7.21 1.54
C ASN A 246 -21.99 7.74 2.67
N LEU A 247 -21.66 9.03 2.61
CA LEU A 247 -20.77 9.69 3.56
C LEU A 247 -21.19 9.54 5.03
N LYS A 248 -22.48 9.31 5.31
CA LYS A 248 -22.98 9.08 6.67
C LYS A 248 -22.40 7.80 7.31
N LEU A 249 -21.97 6.82 6.50
CA LEU A 249 -21.43 5.56 7.01
C LEU A 249 -19.98 5.67 7.50
N TRP A 250 -19.20 6.61 6.98
CA TRP A 250 -17.74 6.57 7.16
C TRP A 250 -17.06 7.93 7.25
N ALA A 251 -17.63 8.99 6.69
CA ALA A 251 -17.01 10.32 6.75
C ALA A 251 -17.07 10.88 8.18
N GLY A 252 -16.14 11.80 8.48
CA GLY A 252 -16.08 12.46 9.78
C GLY A 252 -17.33 13.30 10.02
N ARG A 253 -17.72 13.43 11.30
CA ARG A 253 -18.72 14.43 11.72
C ARG A 253 -18.22 15.83 11.34
N PRO A 254 -19.10 16.84 11.16
CA PRO A 254 -18.69 18.16 10.66
C PRO A 254 -17.56 18.86 11.43
N ASP A 255 -17.38 18.53 12.71
CA ASP A 255 -16.35 19.03 13.63
C ASP A 255 -15.11 18.11 13.72
N ASP A 256 -15.14 16.93 13.09
CA ASP A 256 -14.02 16.01 12.98
C ASP A 256 -13.17 16.36 11.75
N PHE A 257 -12.01 16.96 12.00
CA PHE A 257 -11.03 17.34 10.99
C PHE A 257 -10.02 16.23 10.67
N GLN A 258 -10.16 15.03 11.25
CA GLN A 258 -9.29 13.91 10.93
C GLN A 258 -9.66 13.31 9.57
N PRO A 259 -8.68 12.93 8.73
CA PRO A 259 -8.95 12.27 7.47
C PRO A 259 -9.66 10.93 7.72
N LYS A 260 -10.70 10.66 6.94
CA LYS A 260 -11.35 9.35 6.87
C LYS A 260 -11.15 8.75 5.50
N ALA A 261 -11.21 7.42 5.45
CA ALA A 261 -11.19 6.69 4.21
C ALA A 261 -12.24 5.57 4.22
N MET A 262 -12.73 5.25 3.03
CA MET A 262 -13.50 4.05 2.76
C MET A 262 -12.84 3.32 1.61
N ILE A 263 -12.70 2.01 1.76
CA ILE A 263 -12.15 1.14 0.74
C ILE A 263 -13.05 -0.08 0.57
N THR A 264 -13.20 -0.49 -0.68
CA THR A 264 -13.89 -1.70 -1.12
C THR A 264 -12.95 -2.42 -2.09
N PHE A 265 -13.33 -3.60 -2.57
CA PHE A 265 -12.49 -4.32 -3.53
C PHE A 265 -12.22 -3.53 -4.82
N HIS A 266 -13.12 -2.66 -5.27
CA HIS A 266 -13.00 -1.98 -6.58
C HIS A 266 -13.11 -0.46 -6.51
N ALA A 267 -13.05 0.09 -5.30
CA ALA A 267 -13.18 1.51 -5.10
C ALA A 267 -12.53 1.96 -3.80
N LEU A 268 -12.08 3.21 -3.78
CA LEU A 268 -11.66 3.89 -2.58
C LEU A 268 -12.14 5.33 -2.59
N ALA A 269 -12.29 5.90 -1.40
CA ALA A 269 -12.47 7.32 -1.19
C ALA A 269 -11.80 7.79 0.08
N VAL A 270 -11.43 9.06 0.08
CA VAL A 270 -10.96 9.79 1.25
C VAL A 270 -11.79 11.06 1.41
N SER A 271 -11.94 11.49 2.65
CA SER A 271 -12.58 12.76 2.97
C SER A 271 -12.02 13.33 4.26
N THR A 272 -11.65 14.61 4.22
CA THR A 272 -11.23 15.39 5.37
C THR A 272 -12.08 16.64 5.43
N ASN A 273 -12.79 16.86 6.54
CA ASN A 273 -13.54 18.10 6.72
C ASN A 273 -12.56 19.26 6.83
N LEU A 274 -12.92 20.38 6.21
CA LEU A 274 -12.10 21.59 6.17
C LEU A 274 -12.71 22.62 7.13
N GLN A 275 -11.83 23.42 7.74
CA GLN A 275 -12.26 24.64 8.39
C GLN A 275 -12.87 25.59 7.36
N ALA A 276 -13.76 26.47 7.82
CA ALA A 276 -14.39 27.48 6.97
C ALA A 276 -13.31 28.29 6.24
N ASN A 277 -13.34 28.24 4.91
CA ASN A 277 -12.38 28.92 4.03
C ASN A 277 -13.16 29.67 2.95
N GLN A 278 -12.81 30.94 2.73
CA GLN A 278 -13.48 31.77 1.72
C GLN A 278 -12.83 31.65 0.33
N ALA A 279 -11.53 31.36 0.30
CA ALA A 279 -10.74 31.28 -0.94
C ALA A 279 -11.02 30.02 -1.76
N GLY A 280 -11.47 28.94 -1.11
CA GLY A 280 -11.83 27.68 -1.75
C GLY A 280 -10.72 26.62 -1.74
N LEU A 281 -10.94 25.56 -2.52
CA LEU A 281 -10.08 24.38 -2.61
C LEU A 281 -9.67 24.13 -4.06
N LEU A 282 -8.36 24.12 -4.32
CA LEU A 282 -7.79 23.70 -5.59
C LEU A 282 -7.43 22.21 -5.53
N SER A 283 -8.00 21.44 -6.45
CA SER A 283 -7.62 20.05 -6.67
C SER A 283 -6.86 19.94 -7.98
N LYS A 284 -5.75 19.19 -7.97
CA LYS A 284 -4.97 18.86 -9.16
C LYS A 284 -4.81 17.36 -9.27
N PHE A 285 -4.84 16.87 -10.50
CA PHE A 285 -4.82 15.45 -10.81
C PHE A 285 -3.58 15.17 -11.63
N TYR A 286 -2.88 14.10 -11.26
CA TYR A 286 -1.66 13.68 -11.93
C TYR A 286 -1.67 12.17 -12.17
N VAL A 287 -0.94 11.75 -13.19
CA VAL A 287 -0.72 10.35 -13.51
C VAL A 287 0.77 10.10 -13.71
N MET A 288 1.20 8.87 -13.48
CA MET A 288 2.53 8.39 -13.86
C MET A 288 2.33 7.20 -14.81
N ARG A 289 3.14 7.15 -15.86
CA ARG A 289 3.07 6.10 -16.88
C ARG A 289 4.33 5.26 -16.88
N ASP A 290 4.17 3.99 -17.22
CA ASP A 290 5.28 3.09 -17.52
C ASP A 290 5.90 3.44 -18.87
N GLY A 291 6.85 4.38 -18.86
CA GLY A 291 7.46 4.92 -20.06
C GLY A 291 6.53 5.79 -20.92
N THR A 292 7.04 6.24 -22.06
CA THR A 292 6.30 7.14 -22.95
C THR A 292 5.13 6.41 -23.63
N GLY A 293 3.91 6.82 -23.30
CA GLY A 293 2.69 6.25 -23.88
C GLY A 293 2.26 4.90 -23.28
N GLY A 294 2.95 4.42 -22.24
CA GLY A 294 2.58 3.18 -21.56
C GLY A 294 1.39 3.33 -20.62
N GLU A 295 1.14 2.24 -19.90
CA GLU A 295 0.03 2.14 -18.95
C GLU A 295 0.19 3.11 -17.78
N ILE A 296 -0.92 3.63 -17.27
CA ILE A 296 -0.95 4.41 -16.04
C ILE A 296 -0.78 3.45 -14.87
N VAL A 297 0.23 3.74 -14.05
CA VAL A 297 0.73 2.91 -12.94
C VAL A 297 0.78 3.66 -11.61
N SER A 298 0.58 4.98 -11.65
CA SER A 298 0.28 5.79 -10.47
C SER A 298 -0.72 6.89 -10.80
N ILE A 299 -1.55 7.23 -9.82
CA ILE A 299 -2.47 8.36 -9.84
C ILE A 299 -2.31 9.15 -8.54
N ARG A 300 -2.25 10.47 -8.68
CA ARG A 300 -2.13 11.41 -7.56
C ARG A 300 -3.22 12.47 -7.65
N VAL A 301 -3.96 12.66 -6.56
CA VAL A 301 -4.91 13.75 -6.39
C VAL A 301 -4.45 14.63 -5.25
N SER A 302 -4.06 15.87 -5.56
CA SER A 302 -3.57 16.83 -4.58
C SER A 302 -4.59 17.92 -4.34
N GLN A 303 -4.88 18.26 -3.09
CA GLN A 303 -5.90 19.22 -2.70
C GLN A 303 -5.29 20.26 -1.76
N GLN A 304 -5.37 21.54 -2.16
CA GLN A 304 -4.74 22.66 -1.46
C GLN A 304 -5.79 23.76 -1.24
N LEU A 305 -5.86 24.26 -0.01
CA LEU A 305 -6.61 25.47 0.31
C LEU A 305 -5.99 26.68 -0.41
N LEU A 306 -6.84 27.50 -1.01
CA LEU A 306 -6.44 28.73 -1.73
C LEU A 306 -6.23 29.92 -0.80
#